data_AF-A0A357R6I8-F1
#
_entry.id   AF-A0A357R6I8-F1
#
_cell.length_a   1.000
_cell.length_b   1.000
_cell.length_c   1.000
_cell.angle_alpha   90.00
_cell.angle_beta   90.00
_cell.angle_gamma   90.00
#
_symmetry.space_group_name_H-M   'P 1'
#
loop_
_entity.id
_entity.type
_entity.pdbx_description
1 polymer ?
#
loop_
_entity_poly.entity_id
_entity_poly.type
_entity_poly.pdbx_seq_one_letter_code
_entity_poly.pdbx_strand_id
1 'polypeptide(L)' 'QEQTWCEHCSKFLPDRYVEGTCPRCGAKDARGDQCDSCGSLLDPCDLADQRCKLCGNRPGLRKTQHLFF' A
#
# COMPACT_ATOMS: atom_id res chain seq x y z
N GLN A 1 -13.43 -5.13 -4.42
CA GLN A 1 -12.34 -4.18 -4.15
C GLN A 1 -11.05 -4.98 -4.01
N GLU A 2 -9.89 -4.39 -4.26
CA GLU A 2 -8.60 -5.05 -4.07
C GLU A 2 -7.95 -4.46 -2.83
N GLN A 3 -7.49 -5.32 -1.92
CA GLN A 3 -6.81 -4.92 -0.69
C GLN A 3 -5.43 -5.55 -0.63
N THR A 4 -4.47 -4.80 -0.11
CA THR A 4 -3.13 -5.28 0.20
C THR A 4 -3.17 -6.32 1.32
N TRP A 5 -2.55 -7.47 1.09
CA TRP A 5 -2.42 -8.57 2.03
C TRP A 5 -0.94 -8.87 2.28
N CYS A 6 -0.56 -8.91 3.55
CA CYS A 6 0.78 -9.35 3.94
C CYS A 6 0.75 -10.85 4.27
N GLU A 7 1.44 -11.67 3.48
CA GLU A 7 1.57 -13.11 3.77
C GLU A 7 2.32 -13.37 5.07
N HIS A 8 3.35 -12.57 5.37
CA HIS A 8 4.14 -12.74 6.57
C HIS A 8 3.36 -12.42 7.86
N CYS A 9 2.55 -11.35 7.83
CA CYS A 9 1.69 -11.01 8.97
C CYS A 9 0.31 -11.70 8.93
N SER A 10 0.03 -12.49 7.88
CA SER A 10 -1.27 -13.12 7.60
C SER A 10 -2.46 -12.19 7.84
N LYS A 11 -2.39 -10.96 7.32
CA LYS A 11 -3.44 -9.95 7.51
C LYS A 11 -3.54 -8.97 6.35
N PHE A 12 -4.73 -8.39 6.18
CA PHE A 12 -4.93 -7.25 5.30
C PHE A 12 -4.23 -6.03 5.89
N LEU A 13 -3.55 -5.28 5.04
CA LEU A 13 -2.86 -4.06 5.38
C LEU A 13 -3.74 -2.87 4.97
N PRO A 14 -4.21 -2.06 5.93
CA PRO A 14 -4.71 -0.72 5.64
C PRO A 14 -3.65 0.12 4.93
N ASP A 15 -4.10 1.11 4.16
CA ASP A 15 -3.27 1.97 3.31
C ASP A 15 -2.09 2.60 4.06
N ARG A 16 -2.29 3.00 5.32
CA ARG A 16 -1.25 3.59 6.19
C ARG A 16 -0.11 2.64 6.57
N TYR A 17 -0.32 1.33 6.43
CA TYR A 17 0.68 0.30 6.68
C TYR A 17 1.37 -0.18 5.40
N VAL A 18 1.04 0.43 4.26
CA VAL A 18 1.72 0.21 2.99
C VAL A 18 2.57 1.44 2.71
N GLU A 19 3.86 1.21 2.55
CA GLU A 19 4.80 2.22 2.09
C GLU A 19 5.44 1.74 0.80
N GLY A 20 6.03 2.64 0.03
CA GLY A 20 6.72 2.28 -1.19
C GLY A 20 7.29 3.50 -1.90
N THR A 21 7.66 3.29 -3.15
CA THR A 21 8.17 4.35 -4.01
C THR A 21 7.03 5.06 -4.74
N CYS A 22 6.96 6.37 -4.61
CA CYS A 22 5.99 7.21 -5.31
C CYS A 22 6.21 7.12 -6.82
N PRO A 23 5.22 6.70 -7.62
CA PRO A 23 5.35 6.64 -9.08
C PRO A 23 5.40 8.02 -9.74
N ARG A 24 5.04 9.09 -9.00
CA ARG A 24 4.96 10.46 -9.52
C ARG A 24 6.26 11.25 -9.38
N CYS A 25 6.95 11.10 -8.24
CA CYS A 25 8.17 11.87 -7.94
C CYS A 25 9.38 11.01 -7.57
N GLY A 26 9.22 9.68 -7.43
CA GLY A 26 10.31 8.76 -7.07
C GLY A 26 10.68 8.72 -5.59
N ALA A 27 9.91 9.37 -4.70
CA ALA A 27 10.13 9.30 -3.26
C ALA A 27 9.98 7.87 -2.74
N LYS A 28 11.01 7.31 -2.10
CA LYS A 28 11.07 5.88 -1.68
C LYS A 28 10.25 5.53 -0.44
N ASP A 29 9.70 6.54 0.24
CA ASP A 29 8.98 6.44 1.51
C ASP A 29 7.57 7.01 1.40
N ALA A 30 6.97 6.88 0.22
CA ALA A 30 5.60 7.32 -0.01
C ALA A 30 4.61 6.37 0.65
N ARG A 31 3.58 6.94 1.26
CA ARG A 31 2.51 6.18 1.93
C ARG A 31 1.44 5.79 0.92
N GLY A 32 0.72 4.72 1.23
CA GLY A 32 -0.35 4.19 0.37
C GLY A 32 -1.57 5.10 0.24
N ASP A 33 -1.64 6.20 1.00
CA ASP A 33 -2.69 7.23 0.93
C ASP A 33 -2.19 8.55 0.30
N GLN A 34 -0.96 8.96 0.63
CA GLN A 34 -0.39 10.22 0.15
C GLN A 34 1.14 10.17 0.11
N CYS A 35 1.72 10.78 -0.93
CA CYS A 35 3.14 11.07 -0.95
C CYS A 35 3.45 12.35 -0.18
N ASP A 36 4.20 12.26 0.92
CA ASP A 36 4.61 13.44 1.70
C ASP A 36 5.60 14.35 0.94
N SER A 37 6.28 13.85 -0.10
CA SER A 37 7.24 14.65 -0.89
C SER A 37 6.59 15.54 -1.94
N CYS A 38 5.54 15.07 -2.63
CA CYS A 38 4.88 15.83 -3.69
C CYS A 38 3.40 16.16 -3.41
N GLY A 39 2.87 15.73 -2.26
CA GLY A 39 1.47 15.94 -1.86
C GLY A 39 0.44 15.17 -2.67
N SER A 40 0.85 14.34 -3.64
CA SER A 40 -0.06 13.56 -4.47
C SER A 40 -0.79 12.51 -3.64
N LEU A 41 -2.11 12.42 -3.83
CA LEU A 41 -2.91 11.28 -3.36
C LEU A 41 -2.47 10.04 -4.14
N LEU A 42 -2.23 8.96 -3.41
CA LEU A 42 -1.79 7.68 -3.95
C LEU A 42 -2.75 6.60 -3.47
N ASP A 43 -2.86 5.53 -4.25
CA ASP A 43 -3.44 4.28 -3.78
C ASP A 43 -2.30 3.31 -3.42
N PRO A 44 -2.51 2.40 -2.46
CA PRO A 44 -1.49 1.43 -2.06
C PRO A 44 -1.09 0.52 -3.22
N CYS A 45 -2.05 0.25 -4.11
CA CYS A 45 -1.88 -0.55 -5.31
C CYS A 45 -0.96 0.12 -6.35
N ASP A 46 -0.90 1.45 -6.36
CA ASP A 46 -0.13 2.25 -7.34
C ASP A 46 1.32 2.50 -6.90
N LEU A 47 1.64 2.29 -5.62
CA LEU A 47 3.01 2.39 -5.13
C LEU A 47 3.91 1.36 -5.82
N ALA A 48 5.07 1.82 -6.30
CA ALA A 48 6.15 0.93 -6.72
C ALA A 48 6.87 0.37 -5.49
N ASP A 49 7.42 -0.84 -5.56
CA ASP A 49 8.13 -1.47 -4.43
C ASP A 49 7.36 -1.41 -3.09
N GLN A 50 6.07 -1.74 -3.15
CA GLN A 50 5.20 -1.81 -1.97
C GLN A 50 5.84 -2.66 -0.89
N ARG A 51 5.83 -2.15 0.34
CA ARG A 51 6.37 -2.82 1.52
C ARG A 51 5.43 -2.62 2.70
N CYS A 52 5.30 -3.68 3.48
CA CYS A 52 4.54 -3.68 4.70
C CYS A 52 5.33 -2.93 5.78
N LYS A 53 4.79 -1.83 6.30
CA LYS A 53 5.39 -1.06 7.40
C LYS A 53 5.64 -1.90 8.65
N LEU A 54 4.89 -2.98 8.84
CA LEU A 54 4.95 -3.83 10.04
C LEU A 54 6.07 -4.87 10.01
N CYS A 55 6.42 -5.40 8.84
CA CYS A 55 7.42 -6.47 8.72
C CYS A 55 8.46 -6.26 7.61
N GLY A 56 8.36 -5.19 6.84
CA GLY A 56 9.24 -4.86 5.72
C GLY A 56 9.01 -5.70 4.45
N ASN A 57 8.25 -6.79 4.51
CA ASN A 57 8.00 -7.65 3.34
C ASN A 57 7.04 -7.02 2.33
N ARG A 58 7.17 -7.42 1.07
CA ARG A 58 6.27 -7.01 -0.01
C ARG A 58 4.87 -7.58 0.22
N PRO A 59 3.82 -6.75 0.35
CA PRO A 59 2.45 -7.22 0.36
C PRO A 59 2.02 -7.65 -1.04
N GLY A 60 1.11 -8.63 -1.12
CA GLY A 60 0.43 -9.02 -2.34
C GLY A 60 -0.96 -8.38 -2.42
N LEU A 61 -1.53 -8.28 -3.62
CA LEU A 61 -2.91 -7.83 -3.80
C LEU A 61 -3.86 -9.01 -3.71
N ARG A 62 -4.89 -8.90 -2.88
CA ARG A 62 -5.98 -9.88 -2.79
C ARG A 62 -7.32 -9.21 -3.07
N LYS A 63 -8.14 -9.88 -3.89
CA LYS A 63 -9.52 -9.48 -4.13
C LYS A 63 -10.35 -9.78 -2.89
N THR A 64 -10.98 -8.75 -2.35
CA THR A 64 -11.93 -8.86 -1.24
C THR A 64 -13.34 -8.62 -1.77
N GLN A 65 -14.26 -9.48 -1.33
CA GLN A 65 -15.68 -9.27 -1.54
C GLN A 65 -16.18 -8.35 -0.44
N HIS A 66 -16.35 -7.07 -0.74
CA HIS A 66 -17.07 -6.15 0.12
C HIS A 66 -18.57 -6.35 -0.13
N LEU A 67 -19.31 -6.77 0.88
CA LEU A 67 -20.76 -6.76 0.86
C LEU A 67 -21.19 -5.31 1.09
N PHE A 68 -21.77 -4.68 0.06
CA PHE A 68 -22.42 -3.38 0.17
C PHE A 68 -23.89 -3.63 0.55
N PHE A 69 -24.38 -2.94 1.59
CA PHE A 69 -25.77 -2.98 2.07
C PHE A 69 -26.38 -1.58 1.98
#